data_AF-A0A1B0DKV9-F1
#
_entry.id   AF-A0A1B0DKV9-F1
#
_cell.length_a   1.000
_cell.length_b   1.000
_cell.length_c   1.000
_cell.angle_alpha   90.00
_cell.angle_beta   90.00
_cell.angle_gamma   90.00
#
_symmetry.space_group_name_H-M   'P 1'
#
loop_
_entity.id
_entity.type
_entity.pdbx_description
1 polymer ?
#
loop_
_entity_poly.entity_id
_entity_poly.type
_entity_poly.pdbx_seq_one_letter_code
_entity_poly.pdbx_strand_id
1 'polypeptide(L)'
;MEDRTKECLMVCKERNLLTRFCIGTNGRMSVPSNRDHHYRNLRDRFTNCTYVDGNLELTWLQDTKLDLSFLQNIREVTGYVLISHVDIQQIVLPK
;
A
#
# COMPACT_ATOMS: atom_id res chain seq x y z
N MET A 1 -22.28 -22.40 -2.93
CA MET A 1 -21.57 -21.42 -2.08
C MET A 1 -20.83 -20.52 -3.05
N GLU A 2 -21.55 -19.53 -3.58
CA GLU A 2 -21.05 -18.65 -4.64
C GLU A 2 -19.96 -17.75 -4.06
N ASP A 3 -18.84 -17.73 -4.77
CA ASP A 3 -17.58 -17.11 -4.39
C ASP A 3 -17.75 -15.59 -4.32
N ARG A 4 -18.06 -15.06 -3.12
CA ARG A 4 -18.20 -13.61 -2.87
C ARG A 4 -16.95 -12.80 -3.19
N THR A 5 -15.81 -13.46 -3.40
CA THR A 5 -14.57 -12.86 -3.91
C THR A 5 -14.71 -12.42 -5.36
N LYS A 6 -15.51 -13.15 -6.17
CA LYS A 6 -15.81 -12.78 -7.56
C LYS A 6 -16.80 -11.62 -7.66
N GLU A 7 -17.72 -11.51 -6.71
CA GLU A 7 -18.64 -10.36 -6.61
C GLU A 7 -17.88 -9.06 -6.35
N CYS A 8 -16.93 -9.05 -5.41
CA CYS A 8 -16.12 -7.84 -5.15
C CYS A 8 -15.25 -7.46 -6.37
N LEU A 9 -14.67 -8.46 -7.05
CA LEU A 9 -13.92 -8.25 -8.29
C LEU A 9 -14.81 -7.74 -9.45
N MET A 10 -16.08 -8.15 -9.50
CA MET A 10 -17.06 -7.65 -10.49
C MET A 10 -17.57 -6.25 -10.17
N VAL A 11 -17.74 -5.89 -8.89
CA VAL A 11 -18.20 -4.56 -8.47
C VAL A 11 -17.19 -3.47 -8.88
N CYS A 12 -15.89 -3.75 -8.82
CA CYS A 12 -14.85 -2.85 -9.36
C CYS A 12 -14.87 -2.74 -10.90
N LYS A 13 -15.44 -3.73 -11.61
CA LYS A 13 -15.44 -3.80 -13.07
C LYS A 13 -16.57 -2.99 -13.72
N GLU A 14 -17.68 -2.78 -13.01
CA GLU A 14 -18.87 -2.07 -13.52
C GLU A 14 -18.91 -0.56 -13.20
N ARG A 15 -17.99 -0.05 -12.37
CA ARG A 15 -17.83 1.39 -12.10
C ARG A 15 -16.54 1.95 -12.74
N ASN A 16 -16.58 2.30 -14.02
CA ASN A 16 -15.65 3.24 -14.69
C ASN A 16 -14.13 3.26 -14.25
N LEU A 17 -13.31 2.45 -14.91
CA LEU A 17 -12.18 2.88 -15.78
C LEU A 17 -10.98 3.74 -15.29
N LEU A 18 -10.71 4.00 -14.01
CA LEU A 18 -9.49 4.76 -13.62
C LEU A 18 -8.76 4.33 -12.33
N THR A 19 -9.22 3.28 -11.64
CA THR A 19 -8.61 2.85 -10.37
C THR A 19 -7.47 1.85 -10.62
N ARG A 20 -6.22 2.28 -10.40
CA ARG A 20 -5.07 1.37 -10.38
C ARG A 20 -5.10 0.57 -9.08
N PHE A 21 -5.14 -0.74 -9.25
CA PHE A 21 -5.12 -1.72 -8.18
C PHE A 21 -3.69 -2.21 -7.92
N CYS A 22 -3.34 -2.46 -6.65
CA CYS A 22 -2.05 -3.03 -6.27
C CYS A 22 -2.21 -4.11 -5.21
N ILE A 23 -1.38 -5.15 -5.31
CA ILE A 23 -1.28 -6.17 -4.27
C ILE A 23 -0.48 -5.62 -3.09
N GLY A 24 -1.01 -5.74 -1.88
CA GLY A 24 -0.38 -5.37 -0.63
C GLY A 24 0.83 -6.23 -0.25
N THR A 25 1.36 -6.02 0.94
CA THR A 25 2.51 -6.74 1.48
C THR A 25 2.11 -7.64 2.66
N ASN A 26 3.00 -8.57 3.03
CA ASN A 26 2.79 -9.51 4.14
C ASN A 26 4.12 -9.80 4.87
N GLY A 27 4.96 -8.78 5.00
CA GLY A 27 6.25 -8.84 5.67
C GLY A 27 6.14 -8.66 7.19
N ARG A 28 5.04 -8.09 7.69
CA ARG A 28 4.81 -7.81 9.12
C ARG A 28 5.99 -7.03 9.73
N MET A 29 6.72 -7.64 10.67
CA MET A 29 7.89 -7.04 11.35
C MET A 29 9.22 -7.59 10.83
N SER A 30 9.24 -8.27 9.69
CA SER A 30 10.47 -8.81 9.10
C SER A 30 11.43 -7.68 8.76
N VAL A 31 12.69 -7.80 9.19
CA VAL A 31 13.71 -6.79 8.93
C VAL A 31 14.19 -6.93 7.48
N PRO A 32 14.09 -5.88 6.64
CA PRO A 32 14.60 -5.94 5.28
C PRO A 32 16.13 -6.03 5.30
N SER A 33 16.69 -6.90 4.44
CA SER A 33 18.15 -7.02 4.27
C SER A 33 18.80 -5.74 3.73
N ASN A 34 18.06 -4.97 2.93
CA ASN A 34 18.47 -3.69 2.40
C ASN A 34 17.29 -2.70 2.43
N ARG A 35 17.42 -1.63 3.23
CA ARG A 35 16.39 -0.62 3.45
C ARG A 35 16.12 0.25 2.22
N ASP A 36 17.14 0.61 1.45
CA ASP A 36 16.99 1.41 0.23
C ASP A 36 16.26 0.62 -0.85
N HIS A 37 16.55 -0.68 -0.95
CA HIS A 37 15.82 -1.58 -1.83
C HIS A 37 14.37 -1.78 -1.37
N HIS A 38 14.15 -1.93 -0.06
CA HIS A 38 12.81 -2.03 0.52
C HIS A 38 11.95 -0.79 0.21
N TYR A 39 12.47 0.41 0.43
CA TYR A 39 11.78 1.66 0.09
C TYR A 39 11.46 1.75 -1.41
N ARG A 40 12.42 1.43 -2.29
CA ARG A 40 12.17 1.44 -3.74
C ARG A 40 11.05 0.47 -4.13
N ASN A 41 11.02 -0.73 -3.54
CA ASN A 41 9.94 -1.69 -3.78
C ASN A 41 8.57 -1.16 -3.34
N LEU A 42 8.50 -0.51 -2.17
CA LEU A 42 7.27 0.10 -1.69
C LEU A 42 6.80 1.21 -2.64
N ARG A 43 7.70 2.11 -3.02
CA ARG A 43 7.43 3.20 -3.96
C ARG A 43 6.94 2.67 -5.29
N ASP A 44 7.68 1.77 -5.92
CA ASP A 44 7.37 1.28 -7.27
C ASP A 44 6.05 0.48 -7.29
N ARG A 45 5.74 -0.22 -6.19
CA ARG A 45 4.48 -0.95 -6.02
C ARG A 45 3.27 -0.03 -5.84
N PHE A 46 3.38 0.98 -4.98
CA PHE A 46 2.25 1.81 -4.59
C PHE A 46 2.14 3.13 -5.36
N THR A 47 3.09 3.43 -6.27
CA THR A 47 3.00 4.60 -7.15
C THR A 47 1.76 4.56 -8.01
N ASN A 48 0.98 5.64 -7.95
CA ASN A 48 -0.32 5.80 -8.62
C ASN A 48 -1.35 4.74 -8.21
N CYS A 49 -1.15 4.05 -7.09
CA CYS A 49 -2.12 3.10 -6.59
C CYS A 49 -3.32 3.80 -5.97
N THR A 50 -4.51 3.28 -6.24
CA THR A 50 -5.77 3.78 -5.66
C THR A 50 -6.43 2.77 -4.73
N TYR A 51 -6.18 1.48 -4.95
CA TYR A 51 -6.77 0.39 -4.18
C TYR A 51 -5.71 -0.65 -3.87
N VAL A 52 -5.53 -0.95 -2.59
CA VAL A 52 -4.60 -1.99 -2.13
C VAL A 52 -5.39 -3.21 -1.69
N ASP A 53 -5.15 -4.33 -2.37
CA ASP A 53 -5.67 -5.63 -1.96
C ASP A 53 -4.66 -6.36 -1.08
N GLY A 54 -5.01 -6.49 0.19
CA GLY A 54 -4.14 -6.95 1.26
C GLY A 54 -3.72 -5.79 2.15
N ASN A 55 -2.50 -5.87 2.67
CA ASN A 55 -2.04 -4.95 3.71
C ASN A 55 -1.12 -3.86 3.13
N LEU A 56 -1.20 -2.66 3.70
CA LEU A 56 -0.23 -1.60 3.46
C LEU A 56 0.74 -1.56 4.64
N GLU A 57 1.96 -2.07 4.45
CA GLU A 57 2.99 -2.10 5.50
C GLU A 57 4.09 -1.08 5.19
N LEU A 58 4.18 -0.03 6.02
CA LEU A 58 5.24 0.97 6.01
C LEU A 58 6.15 0.71 7.20
N THR A 59 7.20 -0.09 6.96
CA THR A 59 8.12 -0.52 8.02
C THR A 59 9.55 -0.18 7.71
N TRP A 60 10.37 0.07 8.74
CA TRP A 60 11.82 0.23 8.61
C TRP A 60 12.25 1.42 7.72
N LEU A 61 11.48 2.50 7.73
CA LEU A 61 11.74 3.73 6.98
C LEU A 61 12.36 4.80 7.89
N GLN A 62 13.65 4.65 8.18
CA GLN A 62 14.36 5.46 9.18
C GLN A 62 14.99 6.74 8.61
N ASP A 63 15.07 6.87 7.29
CA ASP A 63 15.58 8.11 6.69
C ASP A 63 14.46 9.15 6.56
N THR A 64 14.63 10.24 7.30
CA THR A 64 13.74 11.43 7.29
C THR A 64 13.56 12.08 5.92
N LYS A 65 14.46 11.81 4.96
CA LYS A 65 14.42 12.37 3.60
C LYS A 65 13.60 11.53 2.61
N LEU A 66 13.05 10.41 3.06
CA LEU A 66 12.22 9.55 2.20
C LEU A 66 10.88 10.23 1.91
N ASP A 67 10.44 10.13 0.66
CA ASP A 67 9.20 10.73 0.20
C ASP A 67 8.09 9.69 0.13
N LEU A 68 7.04 9.88 0.93
CA LEU A 68 5.84 9.02 0.94
C LEU A 68 4.68 9.60 0.13
N SER A 69 4.90 10.64 -0.68
CA SER A 69 3.88 11.26 -1.53
C SER A 69 3.20 10.27 -2.48
N PHE A 70 3.89 9.19 -2.86
CA PHE A 70 3.33 8.14 -3.71
C PHE A 70 2.10 7.44 -3.10
N LEU A 71 1.93 7.50 -1.77
CA LEU A 71 0.78 6.94 -1.06
C LEU A 71 -0.48 7.81 -1.14
N GLN A 72 -0.37 9.08 -1.53
CA GLN A 72 -1.47 10.06 -1.50
C GLN A 72 -2.69 9.65 -2.33
N ASN A 73 -2.48 8.80 -3.33
CA ASN A 73 -3.52 8.37 -4.27
C ASN A 73 -4.30 7.15 -3.78
N ILE A 74 -3.78 6.43 -2.78
CA ILE A 74 -4.47 5.27 -2.21
C ILE A 74 -5.76 5.78 -1.58
N ARG A 75 -6.88 5.08 -1.77
CA ARG A 75 -8.18 5.45 -1.18
C ARG A 75 -8.72 4.33 -0.31
N GLU A 76 -8.36 3.11 -0.63
CA GLU A 76 -8.88 1.93 0.05
C GLU A 76 -7.80 0.87 0.20
N VAL A 77 -7.82 0.20 1.36
CA VAL A 77 -6.97 -0.93 1.71
C VAL A 77 -7.90 -2.02 2.26
N THR A 78 -7.87 -3.23 1.70
CA THR A 78 -8.79 -4.31 2.13
C THR A 78 -8.35 -5.00 3.41
N GLY A 79 -7.04 -5.01 3.69
CA GLY A 79 -6.45 -5.58 4.88
C GLY A 79 -6.21 -4.54 5.97
N TYR A 80 -5.04 -4.60 6.60
CA TYR A 80 -4.63 -3.63 7.61
C TYR A 80 -3.55 -2.67 7.10
N VAL A 81 -3.43 -1.54 7.78
CA VAL A 81 -2.32 -0.59 7.61
C VAL A 81 -1.38 -0.74 8.80
N LEU A 82 -0.11 -1.09 8.55
CA LEU A 82 0.91 -1.21 9.57
C LEU A 82 1.97 -0.12 9.36
N ILE A 83 2.20 0.70 10.38
CA ILE A 83 3.23 1.73 10.39
C ILE A 83 4.11 1.48 11.61
N SER A 84 5.39 1.15 11.40
CA SER A 84 6.30 0.83 12.50
C SER A 84 7.75 1.07 12.12
N HIS A 85 8.59 1.53 13.06
CA HIS A 85 9.99 1.85 12.79
C HIS A 85 10.15 2.82 11.61
N VAL A 86 9.36 3.90 11.64
CA VAL A 86 9.35 4.98 10.64
C VAL A 86 9.71 6.28 11.34
N ASP A 87 10.75 6.97 10.85
CA ASP A 87 11.25 8.24 11.44
C ASP A 87 10.78 9.47 10.63
N ILE A 88 9.90 9.27 9.66
CA ILE A 88 9.37 10.32 8.78
C ILE A 88 8.35 11.17 9.55
N GLN A 89 8.50 12.50 9.47
CA GLN A 89 7.71 13.46 10.27
C GLN A 89 6.23 13.53 9.90
N GLN A 90 5.87 13.21 8.65
CA GLN A 90 4.50 13.33 8.17
C GLN A 90 4.15 12.18 7.23
N ILE A 91 3.07 11.45 7.56
CA ILE A 91 2.45 10.47 6.69
C ILE A 91 1.07 11.01 6.35
N VAL A 92 0.84 11.35 5.08
CA VAL A 92 -0.49 11.72 4.60
C VAL A 92 -1.27 10.44 4.38
N LEU A 93 -2.13 10.09 5.33
CA LEU A 93 -3.06 8.99 5.18
C LEU A 93 -4.25 9.42 4.33
N PRO A 94 -4.76 8.52 3.49
CA PRO A 94 -5.95 8.81 2.71
C PRO A 94 -7.17 9.02 3.60
N LYS A 95 -8.03 9.94 3.17
CA LYS A 95 -9.26 10.35 3.87
C LYS A 95 -10.40 9.38 3.64
#